data_AF-A0A7L0XA58-F1
#
_entry.id   AF-A0A7L0XA58-F1
#
_cell.length_a   1.000
_cell.length_b   1.000
_cell.length_c   1.000
_cell.angle_alpha   90.00
_cell.angle_beta   90.00
_cell.angle_gamma   90.00
#
_symmetry.space_group_name_H-M   'P 1'
#
loop_
_entity.id
_entity.type
_entity.pdbx_description
1 polymer ?
#
loop_
_entity_poly.entity_id
_entity_poly.type
_entity_poly.pdbx_seq_one_letter_code
_entity_poly.pdbx_strand_id
1 'polypeptide(L)'
;EYRLTYGDRPVWFGYRRNHKGAIPPQRTRKACLRRGKPVGNPCPICRDRNLLVDFRNVKLLDQFICPHSGVVFHPTYTGVCMRQHKLLSKAIAQAQDHGLLWLQVPYVPTPREDFSNRHPAVGKTPPAPALRGPGGFWYSWYERWSPPPAEIARMRRLYRGFLKEEQPPPATTGTPPEAPQSPA
;
A
#
# COMPACT_ATOMS: atom_id res chain seq x y z
N GLU A 1 30.62 1.25 -25.69
CA GLU A 1 30.25 2.64 -25.31
C GLU A 1 30.30 2.88 -23.80
N TYR A 2 29.46 2.24 -22.98
CA TYR A 2 29.40 2.50 -21.52
C TYR A 2 30.75 2.45 -20.79
N ARG A 3 31.55 1.40 -21.02
CA ARG A 3 32.86 1.25 -20.38
C ARG A 3 33.87 2.31 -20.82
N LEU A 4 33.75 2.84 -22.04
CA LEU A 4 34.61 3.92 -22.53
C LEU A 4 34.22 5.27 -21.88
N THR A 5 32.93 5.49 -21.61
CA THR A 5 32.43 6.74 -21.04
C THR A 5 32.60 6.82 -19.52
N TYR A 6 32.35 5.71 -18.81
CA TYR A 6 32.33 5.67 -17.34
C TYR A 6 33.52 4.93 -16.72
N GLY A 7 34.10 3.97 -17.44
CA GLY A 7 35.13 3.08 -16.90
C GLY A 7 34.58 2.25 -15.74
N ASP A 8 35.36 2.15 -14.67
CA ASP A 8 35.03 1.42 -13.45
C ASP A 8 34.38 2.30 -12.37
N ARG A 9 34.19 3.59 -12.67
CA ARG A 9 33.61 4.56 -11.73
C ARG A 9 32.07 4.57 -11.86
N PRO A 10 31.34 4.89 -10.78
CA PRO A 10 29.89 4.96 -10.84
C PRO A 10 29.44 6.11 -11.75
N VAL A 11 28.27 5.95 -12.36
CA VAL A 11 27.73 6.88 -13.38
C VAL A 11 27.66 8.32 -12.89
N TRP A 12 27.38 8.53 -11.60
CA TRP A 12 27.23 9.85 -11.00
C TRP A 12 28.54 10.53 -10.59
N PHE A 13 29.70 9.85 -10.67
CA PHE A 13 30.99 10.38 -10.21
C PHE A 13 31.42 11.67 -10.95
N GLY A 14 31.21 11.72 -12.26
CA GLY A 14 31.60 12.87 -13.08
C GLY A 14 30.61 14.05 -13.05
N TYR A 15 29.56 13.98 -12.22
CA TYR A 15 28.49 14.95 -12.22
C TYR A 15 28.63 15.98 -11.10
N ARG A 16 28.57 17.26 -11.48
CA ARG A 16 28.54 18.39 -10.53
C ARG A 16 27.32 19.27 -10.78
N ARG A 17 26.63 19.61 -9.69
CA ARG A 17 25.40 20.41 -9.74
C ARG A 17 25.70 21.88 -9.49
N ASN A 18 25.21 22.74 -10.38
CA ASN A 18 25.31 24.18 -10.24
C ASN A 18 24.29 24.66 -9.19
N HIS A 19 24.76 25.33 -8.13
CA HIS A 19 23.97 25.94 -7.07
C HIS A 19 24.71 27.15 -6.49
N LYS A 20 24.00 28.03 -5.78
CA LYS A 20 24.58 29.22 -5.16
C LYS A 20 25.24 28.85 -3.83
N GLY A 21 26.45 29.34 -3.60
CA GLY A 21 27.20 29.13 -2.36
C GLY A 21 27.87 27.76 -2.28
N ALA A 22 28.48 27.46 -1.13
CA ALA A 22 29.17 26.20 -0.88
C ALA A 22 28.24 25.04 -0.49
N ILE A 23 27.09 25.36 0.14
CA ILE A 23 26.14 24.36 0.65
C ILE A 23 25.01 24.18 -0.37
N PRO A 24 24.80 22.98 -0.92
CA PRO A 24 23.71 22.72 -1.84
C PRO A 24 22.35 22.74 -1.14
N PRO A 25 21.26 23.07 -1.85
CA PRO A 25 19.92 22.90 -1.31
C PRO A 25 19.65 21.42 -1.03
N GLN A 26 19.07 21.14 0.14
CA GLN A 26 18.82 19.79 0.64
C GLN A 26 17.88 18.95 -0.23
N ARG A 27 17.19 19.58 -1.17
CA ARG A 27 16.35 18.90 -2.14
C ARG A 27 16.84 19.15 -3.56
N THR A 28 16.94 18.08 -4.34
CA THR A 28 17.24 18.20 -5.78
C THR A 28 16.02 18.67 -6.56
N ARG A 29 16.24 19.10 -7.81
CA ARG A 29 15.15 19.52 -8.69
C ARG A 29 14.13 18.40 -8.88
N LYS A 30 12.85 18.75 -9.09
CA LYS A 30 11.76 17.78 -9.27
C LYS A 30 12.00 16.83 -10.45
N ALA A 31 12.34 17.36 -11.62
CA ALA A 31 12.64 16.58 -12.83
C ALA A 31 13.66 17.29 -13.73
N CYS A 32 14.47 16.52 -14.46
CA CYS A 32 15.41 17.02 -15.47
C CYS A 32 14.79 17.14 -16.87
N LEU A 33 13.71 16.39 -17.15
CA LEU A 33 12.99 16.44 -18.42
C LEU A 33 11.69 17.23 -18.20
N ARG A 34 11.51 18.32 -18.95
CA ARG A 34 10.28 19.14 -18.93
C ARG A 34 9.67 19.11 -20.32
N ARG A 35 8.46 18.55 -20.45
CA ARG A 35 7.77 18.37 -21.76
C ARG A 35 8.68 17.72 -22.83
N GLY A 36 9.43 16.69 -22.44
CA GLY A 36 10.36 15.97 -23.33
C GLY A 36 11.72 16.62 -23.57
N LYS A 37 11.91 17.90 -23.20
CA LYS A 37 13.20 18.60 -23.38
C LYS A 37 14.06 18.51 -22.11
N PRO A 38 15.36 18.16 -22.23
CA PRO A 38 16.26 18.16 -21.09
C PRO A 38 16.58 19.60 -20.65
N VAL A 39 16.77 19.79 -19.34
CA VAL A 39 17.34 21.02 -18.78
C VAL A 39 18.84 21.09 -19.10
N GLY A 40 19.43 22.28 -19.20
CA GLY A 40 20.82 22.48 -19.63
C GLY A 40 21.87 21.59 -18.94
N ASN A 41 21.83 21.46 -17.61
CA ASN A 41 22.67 20.49 -16.88
C ASN A 41 21.78 19.35 -16.31
N PRO A 42 21.47 18.29 -17.09
CA PRO A 42 20.63 17.17 -16.67
C PRO A 42 21.39 16.24 -15.71
N CYS A 43 20.67 15.48 -14.88
CA CYS A 43 21.29 14.54 -13.96
C CYS A 43 21.93 13.34 -14.68
N PRO A 44 22.82 12.57 -14.03
CA PRO A 44 23.59 11.50 -14.68
C PRO A 44 22.74 10.51 -15.48
N ILE A 45 21.59 10.13 -14.93
CA ILE A 45 20.64 9.19 -15.55
C ILE A 45 19.86 9.84 -16.70
N CYS A 46 19.52 11.13 -16.61
CA CYS A 46 18.73 11.81 -17.63
C CYS A 46 19.56 12.40 -18.78
N ARG A 47 20.89 12.49 -18.62
CA ARG A 47 21.79 12.91 -19.70
C ARG A 47 21.86 11.83 -20.77
N ASP A 48 21.96 10.57 -20.34
CA ASP A 48 22.18 9.42 -21.20
C ASP A 48 20.90 8.59 -21.29
N ARG A 49 20.24 8.60 -22.45
CA ARG A 49 18.95 7.91 -22.66
C ARG A 49 19.06 6.38 -22.59
N ASN A 50 20.25 5.83 -22.76
CA ASN A 50 20.53 4.40 -22.72
C ASN A 50 20.51 3.84 -21.28
N LEU A 51 20.59 4.71 -20.27
CA LEU A 51 20.52 4.31 -18.87
C LEU A 51 19.06 4.18 -18.42
N LEU A 52 18.51 2.99 -18.65
CA LEU A 52 17.15 2.62 -18.24
C LEU A 52 17.14 2.13 -16.79
N VAL A 53 16.33 2.80 -15.96
CA VAL A 53 16.13 2.44 -14.55
C VAL A 53 15.07 1.34 -14.47
N ASP A 54 15.53 0.10 -14.37
CA ASP A 54 14.71 -1.10 -14.21
C ASP A 54 15.25 -1.96 -13.05
N PHE A 55 14.38 -2.71 -12.39
CA PHE A 55 14.75 -3.64 -11.31
C PHE A 55 15.67 -4.78 -11.78
N ARG A 56 15.65 -5.12 -13.07
CA ARG A 56 16.51 -6.15 -13.68
C ARG A 56 17.97 -5.70 -13.81
N ASN A 57 18.22 -4.38 -13.85
CA ASN A 57 19.54 -3.81 -14.10
C ASN A 57 20.34 -3.68 -12.79
N VAL A 58 20.63 -4.81 -12.15
CA VAL A 58 21.31 -4.88 -10.84
C VAL A 58 22.61 -4.08 -10.83
N LYS A 59 23.46 -4.23 -11.86
CA LYS A 59 24.76 -3.52 -11.98
C LYS A 59 24.64 -1.99 -12.02
N LEU A 60 23.49 -1.46 -12.47
CA LEU A 60 23.23 -0.02 -12.46
C LEU A 60 22.72 0.42 -11.09
N LEU A 61 21.78 -0.34 -10.51
CA LEU A 61 21.16 -0.03 -9.23
C LEU A 61 22.16 -0.08 -8.07
N ASP A 62 23.07 -1.06 -8.11
CA ASP A 62 24.11 -1.26 -7.10
C ASP A 62 25.01 -0.02 -6.92
N GLN A 63 25.25 0.74 -7.99
CA GLN A 63 26.02 1.99 -7.94
C GLN A 63 25.36 3.11 -7.12
N PHE A 64 24.05 3.00 -6.88
CA PHE A 64 23.27 3.96 -6.09
C PHE A 64 23.08 3.50 -4.63
N ILE A 65 23.67 2.37 -4.26
CA ILE A 65 23.60 1.76 -2.93
C ILE A 65 24.99 1.84 -2.29
N CYS A 66 25.04 2.05 -0.98
CA CYS A 66 26.28 1.93 -0.23
C CYS A 66 26.68 0.46 -0.08
N PRO A 67 27.89 0.05 -0.48
CA PRO A 67 28.31 -1.36 -0.45
C PRO A 67 28.38 -1.95 0.97
N HIS A 68 28.59 -1.09 1.99
CA HIS A 68 28.73 -1.53 3.38
C HIS A 68 27.42 -1.49 4.17
N SER A 69 26.60 -0.46 3.97
CA SER A 69 25.36 -0.28 4.75
C SER A 69 24.10 -0.76 4.03
N GLY A 70 24.16 -0.99 2.72
CA GLY A 70 22.98 -1.33 1.91
C GLY A 70 21.97 -0.17 1.78
N VAL A 71 22.32 1.02 2.26
CA VAL A 71 21.43 2.20 2.20
C VAL A 71 21.56 2.89 0.85
N VAL A 72 20.42 3.27 0.27
CA VAL A 72 20.37 4.03 -0.98
C VAL A 72 20.90 5.45 -0.75
N PHE A 73 21.80 5.92 -1.60
CA PHE A 73 22.35 7.27 -1.46
C PHE A 73 21.29 8.35 -1.65
N HIS A 74 21.39 9.40 -0.83
CA HIS A 74 20.52 10.57 -0.94
C HIS A 74 20.76 11.33 -2.28
N PRO A 75 19.72 11.94 -2.90
CA PRO A 75 19.85 12.66 -4.18
C PRO A 75 20.87 13.79 -4.19
N THR A 76 21.13 14.41 -3.03
CA THR A 76 22.15 15.46 -2.91
C THR A 76 23.56 14.92 -3.16
N TYR A 77 23.81 13.65 -2.81
CA TYR A 77 25.08 12.98 -3.03
C TYR A 77 25.24 12.53 -4.49
N THR A 78 24.24 11.85 -5.04
CA THR A 78 24.28 11.31 -6.42
C THR A 78 23.94 12.32 -7.50
N GLY A 79 23.35 13.47 -7.13
CA GLY A 79 22.98 14.53 -8.07
C GLY A 79 21.76 14.22 -8.96
N VAL A 80 21.04 13.12 -8.69
CA VAL A 80 19.83 12.74 -9.46
C VAL A 80 18.65 13.65 -9.17
N CYS A 81 17.75 13.82 -10.15
CA CYS A 81 16.49 14.52 -9.90
C CYS A 81 15.53 13.68 -9.04
N MET A 82 14.63 14.32 -8.30
CA MET A 82 13.71 13.64 -7.38
C MET A 82 12.82 12.61 -8.09
N ARG A 83 12.42 12.87 -9.34
CA ARG A 83 11.66 11.91 -10.15
C ARG A 83 12.43 10.61 -10.36
N GLN A 84 13.71 10.71 -10.77
CA GLN A 84 14.54 9.53 -10.99
C GLN A 84 14.93 8.85 -9.68
N HIS A 85 15.18 9.61 -8.61
CA HIS A 85 15.41 9.00 -7.31
C HIS A 85 14.23 8.14 -6.85
N LYS A 86 12.99 8.64 -6.99
CA LYS A 86 11.80 7.85 -6.65
C LYS A 86 11.69 6.58 -7.50
N LEU A 87 12.02 6.65 -8.79
CA LEU A 87 12.05 5.49 -9.67
C LEU A 87 13.15 4.50 -9.27
N LEU A 88 14.35 4.98 -8.94
CA LEU A 88 15.44 4.16 -8.41
C LEU A 88 15.05 3.46 -7.12
N SER A 89 14.50 4.19 -6.14
CA SER A 89 14.07 3.60 -4.87
C SER A 89 13.00 2.51 -5.09
N LYS A 90 12.07 2.75 -6.01
CA LYS A 90 11.06 1.74 -6.38
C LYS A 90 11.71 0.53 -7.05
N ALA A 91 12.62 0.74 -8.00
CA ALA A 91 13.29 -0.35 -8.71
C ALA A 91 14.21 -1.17 -7.79
N ILE A 92 14.88 -0.52 -6.84
CA ILE A 92 15.70 -1.18 -5.81
C ILE A 92 14.83 -2.02 -4.89
N ALA A 93 13.72 -1.46 -4.38
CA ALA A 93 12.78 -2.22 -3.56
C ALA A 93 12.24 -3.45 -4.32
N GLN A 94 11.79 -3.26 -5.57
CA GLN A 94 11.34 -4.37 -6.42
C GLN A 94 12.44 -5.41 -6.68
N ALA A 95 13.68 -4.99 -6.87
CA ALA A 95 14.80 -5.92 -7.06
C ALA A 95 15.14 -6.68 -5.77
N GLN A 96 14.97 -6.07 -4.59
CA GLN A 96 15.10 -6.75 -3.30
C GLN A 96 13.95 -7.75 -3.07
N ASP A 97 12.71 -7.35 -3.38
CA ASP A 97 11.53 -8.22 -3.28
C ASP A 97 11.66 -9.46 -4.19
N HIS A 98 12.28 -9.29 -5.36
CA HIS A 98 12.54 -10.38 -6.31
C HIS A 98 13.83 -11.18 -5.99
N GLY A 99 14.59 -10.81 -4.96
CA GLY A 99 15.85 -11.45 -4.59
C GLY A 99 17.01 -11.23 -5.57
N LEU A 100 16.92 -10.24 -6.46
CA LEU A 100 17.99 -9.89 -7.42
C LEU A 100 19.10 -9.05 -6.79
N LEU A 101 18.75 -8.24 -5.78
CA LEU A 101 19.68 -7.47 -4.97
C LEU A 101 19.80 -8.08 -3.58
N TRP A 102 21.02 -8.09 -3.06
CA TRP A 102 21.27 -8.53 -1.70
C TRP A 102 20.74 -7.50 -0.68
N LEU A 103 20.10 -8.00 0.38
CA LEU A 103 19.58 -7.23 1.51
C LEU A 103 19.96 -7.96 2.80
N GLN A 104 20.44 -7.24 3.81
CA GLN A 104 20.61 -7.79 5.15
C GLN A 104 19.25 -7.88 5.85
N VAL A 105 18.73 -9.11 5.94
CA VAL A 105 17.50 -9.39 6.69
C VAL A 105 17.92 -9.90 8.07
N PRO A 106 17.65 -9.16 9.15
CA PRO A 106 17.96 -9.64 10.50
C PRO A 106 17.07 -10.84 10.83
N TYR A 107 17.63 -11.79 11.58
CA TYR A 107 16.82 -12.85 12.17
C TYR A 107 15.89 -12.24 13.22
N VAL A 108 14.59 -12.40 13.02
CA VAL A 108 13.57 -11.99 13.99
C VAL A 108 13.10 -13.26 14.69
N PRO A 109 13.31 -13.39 16.02
CA PRO A 109 12.82 -14.55 16.75
C PRO A 109 11.29 -14.59 16.67
N THR A 110 10.74 -15.80 16.58
CA THR A 110 9.31 -15.99 16.72
C THR A 110 8.87 -15.49 18.11
N PRO A 111 7.68 -14.85 18.21
CA PRO A 111 7.10 -14.52 19.51
C PRO A 111 7.08 -15.77 20.40
N ARG A 112 7.37 -15.61 21.69
CA ARG A 112 7.42 -16.73 22.68
C ARG A 112 6.04 -17.23 23.09
N GLU A 113 5.01 -16.98 22.29
CA GLU A 113 3.64 -17.32 22.61
C GLU A 113 3.36 -18.79 22.26
N ASP A 114 2.42 -19.39 22.98
CA ASP A 114 1.96 -20.75 22.70
C ASP A 114 1.20 -20.74 21.37
N PHE A 115 1.77 -21.34 20.32
CA PHE A 115 1.13 -21.49 18.99
C PHE A 115 -0.01 -22.54 18.98
N SER A 116 -0.70 -22.68 20.10
CA SER A 116 -1.78 -23.64 20.29
C SER A 116 -3.09 -23.09 19.73
N ASN A 117 -3.59 -23.70 18.64
CA ASN A 117 -4.90 -23.38 18.06
C ASN A 117 -6.09 -23.93 18.87
N ARG A 118 -5.91 -24.21 20.17
CA ARG A 118 -6.96 -24.72 21.05
C ARG A 118 -7.96 -23.64 21.47
N HIS A 119 -7.62 -22.36 21.32
CA HIS A 119 -8.51 -21.27 21.71
C HIS A 119 -9.76 -21.24 20.80
N PRO A 120 -10.98 -21.14 21.37
CA PRO A 120 -12.22 -21.15 20.59
C PRO A 120 -12.35 -20.03 19.53
N ALA A 121 -11.57 -18.95 19.64
CA ALA A 121 -11.55 -17.90 18.63
C ALA A 121 -10.91 -18.34 17.30
N VAL A 122 -10.00 -19.32 17.33
CA VAL A 122 -9.38 -19.90 16.13
C VAL A 122 -10.14 -21.16 15.70
N GLY A 123 -10.75 -21.87 16.65
CA GLY A 123 -11.57 -23.05 16.41
C GLY A 123 -12.99 -22.74 15.92
N LYS A 124 -13.74 -23.80 15.60
CA LYS A 124 -15.16 -23.68 15.28
C LYS A 124 -15.94 -23.43 16.57
N THR A 125 -16.54 -22.25 16.71
CA THR A 125 -17.50 -21.98 17.78
C THR A 125 -18.83 -22.69 17.49
N PRO A 126 -19.40 -23.43 18.45
CA PRO A 126 -20.71 -24.06 18.25
C PRO A 126 -21.76 -22.98 17.97
N PRO A 127 -22.63 -23.17 16.96
CA PRO A 127 -23.63 -22.17 16.61
C PRO A 127 -24.63 -22.00 17.75
N ALA A 128 -24.99 -20.75 18.04
CA ALA A 128 -26.02 -20.44 19.02
C ALA A 128 -27.36 -21.06 18.60
N PRO A 129 -28.26 -21.41 19.55
CA PRO A 129 -29.57 -21.99 19.23
C PRO A 129 -30.38 -21.16 18.23
N ALA A 130 -30.31 -19.82 18.35
CA ALA A 130 -30.98 -18.87 17.47
C ALA A 130 -30.45 -18.92 16.01
N LEU A 131 -29.21 -19.36 15.80
CA LEU A 131 -28.54 -19.44 14.49
C LEU A 131 -28.55 -20.87 13.90
N ARG A 132 -29.24 -21.82 14.53
CA ARG A 132 -29.32 -23.21 14.04
C ARG A 132 -30.24 -23.37 12.83
N GLY A 133 -31.19 -22.45 12.63
CA GLY A 133 -32.12 -22.42 11.50
C GLY A 133 -31.72 -21.36 10.45
N PRO A 134 -32.08 -21.56 9.17
CA PRO A 134 -31.84 -20.55 8.12
C PRO A 134 -32.63 -19.27 8.42
N GLY A 135 -31.94 -18.12 8.45
CA GLY A 135 -32.56 -16.81 8.68
C GLY A 135 -32.87 -16.46 10.14
N GLY A 136 -32.38 -17.25 11.10
CA GLY A 136 -32.55 -16.94 12.52
C GLY A 136 -31.79 -15.68 12.94
N PHE A 137 -32.48 -14.73 13.58
CA PHE A 137 -31.86 -13.56 14.18
C PHE A 137 -31.42 -13.84 15.62
N TRP A 138 -30.35 -13.19 16.08
CA TRP A 138 -29.84 -13.39 17.45
C TRP A 138 -30.85 -12.98 18.53
N TYR A 139 -31.59 -11.90 18.28
CA TYR A 139 -32.67 -11.43 19.14
C TYR A 139 -33.98 -11.36 18.35
N SER A 140 -35.09 -11.65 19.02
CA SER A 140 -36.43 -11.66 18.42
C SER A 140 -36.86 -10.30 17.86
N TRP A 141 -36.39 -9.18 18.42
CA TRP A 141 -36.77 -7.83 17.97
C TRP A 141 -36.05 -7.36 16.69
N TYR A 142 -35.09 -8.12 16.18
CA TYR A 142 -34.57 -7.92 14.82
C TYR A 142 -35.57 -8.36 13.75
N GLU A 143 -36.45 -9.30 14.09
CA GLU A 143 -37.58 -9.64 13.24
C GLU A 143 -38.56 -8.46 13.22
N ARG A 144 -39.12 -8.16 12.05
CA ARG A 144 -40.12 -7.10 11.93
C ARG A 144 -41.37 -7.51 12.70
N TRP A 145 -41.54 -6.93 13.88
CA TRP A 145 -42.76 -7.05 14.65
C TRP A 145 -43.74 -5.93 14.28
N SER A 146 -45.01 -6.29 14.05
CA SER A 146 -46.09 -5.33 13.83
C SER A 146 -46.81 -5.06 15.16
N PRO A 147 -46.77 -3.83 15.69
CA PRO A 147 -47.42 -3.51 16.96
C PRO A 147 -48.95 -3.61 16.84
N PRO A 148 -49.65 -3.85 17.96
CA PRO A 148 -51.12 -3.95 17.95
C PRO A 148 -51.76 -2.61 17.53
N PRO A 149 -52.90 -2.65 16.80
CA PRO A 149 -53.51 -1.47 16.20
C PRO A 149 -53.95 -0.41 17.23
N ALA A 150 -54.24 -0.83 18.47
CA ALA A 150 -54.57 0.07 19.58
C ALA A 150 -53.39 0.98 19.96
N GLU A 151 -52.16 0.46 19.94
CA GLU A 151 -50.95 1.24 20.24
C GLU A 151 -50.57 2.17 19.10
N ILE A 152 -50.77 1.71 17.86
CA ILE A 152 -50.63 2.55 16.67
C ILE A 152 -51.62 3.72 16.75
N ALA A 153 -52.87 3.47 17.12
CA ALA A 153 -53.88 4.52 17.29
C ALA A 153 -53.52 5.51 18.43
N ARG A 154 -52.98 5.01 19.55
CA ARG A 154 -52.47 5.85 20.64
C ARG A 154 -51.33 6.77 20.16
N MET A 155 -50.37 6.22 19.41
CA MET A 155 -49.24 6.99 18.87
C MET A 155 -49.68 8.01 17.82
N ARG A 156 -50.63 7.66 16.93
CA ARG A 156 -51.22 8.58 15.96
C ARG A 156 -51.95 9.75 16.61
N ARG A 157 -52.60 9.53 17.78
CA ARG A 157 -53.21 10.62 18.56
C ARG A 157 -52.15 11.52 19.19
N LEU A 158 -51.10 10.95 19.78
CA LEU A 158 -50.04 11.70 20.46
C LEU A 158 -49.22 12.57 19.49
N TYR A 159 -48.94 12.07 18.28
CA TYR A 159 -48.07 12.72 17.30
C TYR A 159 -48.81 13.28 16.08
N ARG A 160 -50.12 13.55 16.18
CA ARG A 160 -51.02 13.92 15.06
C ARG A 160 -50.46 14.95 14.07
N GLY A 161 -49.69 15.94 14.54
CA GLY A 161 -49.13 17.01 13.70
C GLY A 161 -47.78 16.70 13.03
N PHE A 162 -47.14 15.56 13.34
CA PHE A 162 -45.76 15.26 12.93
C PHE A 162 -45.60 13.83 12.35
N LEU A 163 -46.70 13.19 11.94
CA LEU A 163 -46.68 11.84 11.37
C LEU A 163 -46.14 11.84 9.94
N LYS A 164 -45.33 10.83 9.61
CA LYS A 164 -44.88 10.53 8.24
C LYS A 164 -45.67 9.37 7.66
N GLU A 165 -45.67 9.23 6.34
CA GLU A 165 -46.27 8.08 5.65
C GLU A 165 -45.58 6.76 6.05
N GLU A 166 -46.36 5.70 6.25
CA GLU A 166 -45.84 4.37 6.57
C GLU A 166 -45.15 3.80 5.34
N GLN A 167 -43.84 3.54 5.45
CA GLN A 167 -43.08 2.92 4.37
C GLN A 167 -43.32 1.41 4.32
N PRO A 168 -43.53 0.83 3.11
CA PRO A 168 -43.60 -0.61 2.96
C PRO A 168 -42.29 -1.27 3.43
N PRO A 169 -42.31 -2.57 3.78
CA PRO A 169 -41.07 -3.28 4.09
C PRO A 169 -40.07 -3.12 2.94
N PRO A 170 -38.79 -2.81 3.23
CA PRO A 170 -37.77 -2.87 2.20
C PRO A 170 -37.73 -4.31 1.67
N ALA A 171 -37.62 -4.46 0.34
CA ALA A 171 -37.47 -5.78 -0.27
C ALA A 171 -36.31 -6.52 0.41
N THR A 172 -36.57 -7.74 0.88
CA THR A 172 -35.57 -8.59 1.52
C THR A 172 -34.55 -9.08 0.48
N THR A 173 -33.58 -8.25 0.09
CA THR A 173 -32.35 -8.75 -0.54
C THR A 173 -31.45 -9.28 0.57
N GLY A 174 -31.82 -10.45 1.07
CA GLY A 174 -31.14 -11.16 2.14
C GLY A 174 -30.79 -12.57 1.71
N THR A 175 -30.15 -12.75 0.55
CA THR A 175 -29.29 -13.93 0.37
C THR A 175 -28.15 -13.74 1.36
N PRO A 176 -28.00 -14.58 2.41
CA PRO A 176 -26.81 -14.51 3.23
C PRO A 176 -25.58 -14.70 2.31
N PRO A 177 -24.45 -14.01 2.56
CA PRO A 177 -23.23 -14.33 1.83
C PRO A 177 -22.97 -15.82 2.01
N GLU A 178 -22.91 -16.53 0.89
CA GLU A 178 -22.53 -17.94 0.84
C GLU A 178 -21.25 -18.11 1.67
N ALA A 179 -21.34 -18.86 2.77
CA ALA A 179 -20.18 -19.17 3.57
C ALA A 179 -19.16 -19.86 2.64
N PRO A 180 -17.87 -19.46 2.65
CA PRO A 180 -16.88 -20.06 1.78
C PRO A 180 -16.85 -21.57 2.04
N GLN A 181 -17.26 -22.35 1.04
CA GLN A 181 -17.16 -23.80 1.05
C GLN A 181 -15.68 -24.15 1.28
N SER A 182 -15.41 -24.90 2.34
CA SER A 182 -14.07 -25.37 2.65
C SER A 182 -13.61 -26.32 1.53
N PRO A 183 -12.47 -26.11 0.88
CA PRO A 183 -11.92 -27.11 -0.03
C PRO A 183 -11.56 -28.36 0.78
N ALA A 184 -11.95 -29.52 0.25
CA ALA A 184 -11.57 -30.84 0.75
C ALA A 184 -10.06 -31.09 0.62
#